data_AF-A0A1S3DNX2-F1
#
_entry.id   AF-A0A1S3DNX2-F1
#
_cell.length_a   1.000
_cell.length_b   1.000
_cell.length_c   1.000
_cell.angle_alpha   90.00
_cell.angle_beta   90.00
_cell.angle_gamma   90.00
#
_symmetry.space_group_name_H-M   'P 1'
#
loop_
_entity.id
_entity.type
_entity.pdbx_description
1 polymer ?
#
loop_
_entity_poly.entity_id
_entity_poly.type
_entity_poly.pdbx_seq_one_letter_code
_entity_poly.pdbx_strand_id
1 'polypeptide(L)'
;RACLGYNQGRCSWPRGKVLGGSSVLNYMLYVRGNRFDYDHWESLGNPGWGYDDVLPYFKKSEDNRNPYLAKNRYHGKGGYLTVQEAPWRTPLVLAFVEAGQELGYENRDINGEKQTGFMVAQGTIRRGSRCSTAKAFLRPVRKRKNLHIAMRAHVTKILVNPATKKAYGVQFIRHGIKQTVLARRE
;
A
#
# COMPACT_ATOMS: atom_id res chain seq x y z
N ARG A 1 -17.26 -5.24 -21.03
CA ARG A 1 -18.19 -4.22 -20.48
C ARG A 1 -18.28 -4.43 -18.96
N ALA A 2 -18.30 -3.38 -18.15
CA ALA A 2 -18.34 -3.48 -16.67
C ALA A 2 -19.57 -2.75 -16.10
N CYS A 3 -19.94 -3.03 -14.84
CA CYS A 3 -21.01 -2.36 -14.09
C CYS A 3 -22.41 -2.42 -14.73
N LEU A 4 -22.69 -3.48 -15.48
CA LEU A 4 -23.99 -3.70 -16.15
C LEU A 4 -25.17 -3.81 -15.17
N GLY A 5 -24.90 -4.20 -13.92
CA GLY A 5 -25.91 -4.30 -12.85
C GLY A 5 -26.09 -3.01 -12.02
N TYR A 6 -25.40 -1.91 -12.36
CA TYR A 6 -25.53 -0.64 -11.65
C TYR A 6 -26.44 0.34 -12.41
N ASN A 7 -27.06 1.27 -11.68
CA ASN A 7 -27.88 2.33 -12.24
C ASN A 7 -27.14 3.05 -13.38
N GLN A 8 -27.77 3.09 -14.55
CA GLN A 8 -27.23 3.70 -15.78
C GLN A 8 -25.88 3.12 -16.23
N GLY A 9 -25.54 1.88 -15.84
CA GLY A 9 -24.27 1.24 -16.20
C GLY A 9 -23.02 1.90 -15.58
N ARG A 10 -23.18 2.65 -14.49
CA ARG A 10 -22.10 3.46 -13.89
C ARG A 10 -21.42 2.72 -12.74
N CYS A 11 -20.08 2.70 -12.75
CA CYS A 11 -19.29 2.18 -11.65
C CYS A 11 -19.07 3.22 -10.56
N SER A 12 -19.23 2.83 -9.30
CA SER A 12 -18.69 3.62 -8.19
C SER A 12 -17.17 3.43 -8.12
N TRP A 13 -16.42 4.53 -7.97
CA TRP A 13 -14.97 4.51 -7.84
C TRP A 13 -14.52 5.18 -6.53
N PRO A 14 -14.65 4.50 -5.38
CA PRO A 14 -14.37 5.10 -4.09
C PRO A 14 -12.88 5.45 -3.93
N ARG A 15 -12.60 6.65 -3.41
CA ARG A 15 -11.24 7.13 -3.10
C ARG A 15 -11.20 7.79 -1.73
N GLY A 16 -10.17 7.49 -0.96
CA GLY A 16 -10.05 8.02 0.39
C GLY A 16 -9.57 9.46 0.39
N LYS A 17 -10.42 10.39 0.86
CA LYS A 17 -10.10 11.81 1.03
C LYS A 17 -9.85 12.14 2.50
N VAL A 18 -8.79 11.56 3.05
CA VAL A 18 -8.39 11.66 4.47
C VAL A 18 -6.88 11.47 4.58
N LEU A 19 -6.26 11.86 5.69
CA LEU A 19 -4.86 11.52 5.96
C LEU A 19 -4.69 9.99 5.94
N GLY A 20 -3.85 9.51 5.03
CA GLY A 20 -3.65 8.08 4.75
C GLY A 20 -4.31 7.60 3.44
N GLY A 21 -5.14 8.44 2.82
CA GLY A 21 -5.77 8.16 1.54
C GLY A 21 -6.66 6.91 1.58
N SER A 22 -6.66 6.13 0.50
CA SER A 22 -7.47 4.91 0.40
C SER A 22 -7.05 3.79 1.36
N SER A 23 -5.87 3.85 1.97
CA SER A 23 -5.49 2.87 3.02
C SER A 23 -6.38 2.94 4.26
N VAL A 24 -7.15 4.02 4.43
CA VAL A 24 -8.12 4.18 5.52
C VAL A 24 -9.43 3.41 5.25
N LEU A 25 -9.74 3.07 3.99
CA LEU A 25 -11.01 2.43 3.61
C LEU A 25 -10.87 1.11 2.85
N ASN A 26 -9.67 0.76 2.34
CA ASN A 26 -9.46 -0.51 1.63
C ASN A 26 -9.72 -1.73 2.53
N TYR A 27 -9.73 -2.95 1.97
CA TYR A 27 -9.97 -4.18 2.74
C TYR A 27 -8.77 -4.68 3.57
N MET A 28 -7.71 -3.88 3.71
CA MET A 28 -6.49 -4.16 4.49
C MET A 28 -5.63 -5.33 4.01
N LEU A 29 -6.10 -6.17 3.08
CA LEU A 29 -5.34 -7.30 2.51
C LEU A 29 -3.92 -6.87 2.14
N TYR A 30 -2.94 -7.61 2.65
CA TYR A 30 -1.53 -7.39 2.37
C TYR A 30 -1.03 -8.48 1.41
N VAL A 31 -1.08 -8.17 0.13
CA VAL A 31 -0.62 -9.03 -0.97
C VAL A 31 0.26 -8.17 -1.87
N ARG A 32 1.44 -8.69 -2.22
CA ARG A 32 2.40 -8.06 -3.13
C ARG A 32 2.16 -8.49 -4.57
N GLY A 33 2.74 -7.75 -5.52
CA GLY A 33 2.76 -8.17 -6.92
C GLY A 33 3.58 -9.43 -7.13
N ASN A 34 3.42 -10.06 -8.30
CA ASN A 34 4.22 -11.21 -8.68
C ASN A 34 5.63 -10.78 -9.06
N ARG A 35 6.64 -11.63 -8.80
CA ARG A 35 8.02 -11.41 -9.26
C ARG A 35 8.05 -11.04 -10.75
N PHE A 36 7.29 -11.76 -11.56
CA PHE A 36 7.19 -11.50 -13.00
C PHE A 36 6.73 -10.08 -13.32
N ASP A 37 5.85 -9.46 -12.53
CA ASP A 37 5.39 -8.10 -12.78
C ASP A 37 6.54 -7.09 -12.67
N TYR A 38 7.40 -7.26 -11.65
CA TYR A 38 8.55 -6.37 -11.40
C TYR A 38 9.69 -6.62 -12.37
N ASP A 39 10.02 -7.89 -12.62
CA ASP A 39 11.04 -8.26 -13.61
C ASP A 39 10.62 -7.80 -15.02
N HIS A 40 9.31 -7.85 -15.32
CA HIS A 40 8.78 -7.29 -16.54
C HIS A 40 8.95 -5.77 -16.59
N TRP A 41 8.66 -5.03 -15.50
CA TRP A 41 8.91 -3.58 -15.47
C TRP A 41 10.36 -3.23 -15.75
N GLU A 42 11.30 -3.98 -15.19
CA GLU A 42 12.72 -3.80 -15.49
C GLU A 42 13.03 -4.08 -16.97
N SER A 43 12.49 -5.18 -17.52
CA SER A 43 12.65 -5.54 -18.94
C SER A 43 12.13 -4.47 -19.91
N LEU A 44 11.18 -3.63 -19.47
CA LEU A 44 10.67 -2.48 -20.22
C LEU A 44 11.60 -1.26 -20.19
N GLY A 45 12.82 -1.41 -19.67
CA GLY A 45 13.83 -0.35 -19.63
C GLY A 45 13.75 0.51 -18.36
N ASN A 46 13.31 -0.06 -17.24
CA ASN A 46 13.27 0.62 -15.94
C ASN A 46 14.27 -0.03 -14.95
N PRO A 47 15.59 0.25 -15.05
CA PRO A 47 16.59 -0.37 -14.18
C PRO A 47 16.30 -0.16 -12.70
N GLY A 48 16.49 -1.20 -11.88
CA GLY A 48 16.27 -1.15 -10.44
C GLY A 48 14.81 -1.32 -10.01
N TRP A 49 13.92 -1.68 -10.95
CA TRP A 49 12.54 -2.08 -10.67
C TRP A 49 12.34 -3.60 -10.72
N GLY A 50 13.41 -4.39 -10.92
CA GLY A 50 13.37 -5.85 -10.83
C GLY A 50 12.97 -6.30 -9.42
N TYR A 51 12.43 -7.52 -9.31
CA TYR A 51 11.88 -7.98 -8.03
C TYR A 51 12.92 -7.96 -6.90
N ASP A 52 14.17 -8.34 -7.21
CA ASP A 52 15.24 -8.41 -6.22
C ASP A 52 15.69 -7.01 -5.77
N ASP A 53 15.50 -5.96 -6.59
CA ASP A 53 15.76 -4.56 -6.21
C ASP A 53 14.64 -3.96 -5.34
N VAL A 54 13.39 -4.32 -5.60
CA VAL A 54 12.24 -3.78 -4.84
C VAL A 54 11.97 -4.55 -3.54
N LEU A 55 12.37 -5.83 -3.44
CA LEU A 55 12.15 -6.65 -2.24
C LEU A 55 12.72 -6.02 -0.96
N PRO A 56 13.94 -5.45 -0.93
CA PRO A 56 14.44 -4.70 0.23
C PRO A 56 13.51 -3.58 0.69
N TYR A 57 12.83 -2.88 -0.23
CA TYR A 57 11.91 -1.79 0.11
C TYR A 57 10.60 -2.29 0.69
N PHE A 58 10.08 -3.42 0.20
CA PHE A 58 8.94 -4.08 0.83
C PHE A 58 9.27 -4.46 2.28
N LYS A 59 10.42 -5.10 2.49
CA LYS A 59 10.90 -5.49 3.83
C LYS A 59 11.14 -4.29 4.73
N LYS A 60 11.73 -3.21 4.22
CA LYS A 60 11.96 -1.96 4.96
C LYS A 60 10.66 -1.35 5.48
N SER A 61 9.58 -1.44 4.70
CA SER A 61 8.28 -0.92 5.10
C SER A 61 7.58 -1.79 6.16
N GLU A 62 7.82 -3.09 6.10
CA GLU A 62 7.04 -4.13 6.77
C GLU A 62 7.49 -4.38 8.21
N ASP A 63 6.51 -4.56 9.08
CA ASP A 63 6.66 -5.08 10.43
C ASP A 63 5.72 -6.29 10.60
N ASN A 64 6.17 -7.44 10.08
CA ASN A 64 5.39 -8.67 10.07
C ASN A 64 5.39 -9.33 11.45
N ARG A 65 4.20 -9.53 12.01
CA ARG A 65 4.00 -10.10 13.36
C ARG A 65 3.65 -11.58 13.34
N ASN A 66 3.51 -12.22 12.19
CA ASN A 66 3.28 -13.66 12.09
C ASN A 66 4.61 -14.42 12.32
N PRO A 67 4.78 -15.18 13.42
CA PRO A 67 6.06 -15.78 13.78
C PRO A 67 6.62 -16.78 12.76
N TYR A 68 5.73 -17.44 12.00
CA TYR A 68 6.10 -18.46 11.00
C TYR A 68 6.56 -17.85 9.67
N LEU A 69 6.19 -16.61 9.35
CA LEU A 69 6.64 -15.87 8.16
C LEU A 69 7.86 -14.99 8.43
N ALA A 70 7.91 -14.49 9.65
CA ALA A 70 8.90 -13.61 10.22
C ALA A 70 10.39 -13.98 10.06
N LYS A 71 10.71 -15.21 9.66
CA LYS A 71 12.08 -15.75 9.54
C LYS A 71 12.52 -16.01 8.10
N ASN A 72 11.67 -15.78 7.09
CA ASN A 72 12.02 -16.05 5.70
C ASN A 72 12.69 -14.84 5.02
N ARG A 73 13.28 -15.04 3.84
CA ARG A 73 13.97 -13.97 3.09
C ARG A 73 13.04 -12.87 2.60
N TYR A 74 11.74 -13.14 2.54
CA TYR A 74 10.72 -12.30 1.92
C TYR A 74 10.11 -11.27 2.86
N HIS A 75 10.13 -11.51 4.17
CA HIS A 75 9.50 -10.61 5.13
C HIS A 75 10.46 -9.75 5.94
N GLY A 76 9.99 -8.56 6.32
CA GLY A 76 10.65 -7.62 7.20
C GLY A 76 10.03 -7.55 8.59
N LYS A 77 10.86 -7.15 9.57
CA LYS A 77 10.44 -6.77 10.93
C LYS A 77 10.99 -5.40 11.27
N GLY A 78 10.27 -4.67 12.13
CA GLY A 78 10.72 -3.37 12.62
C GLY A 78 10.42 -2.20 11.68
N GLY A 79 9.81 -2.44 10.53
CA GLY A 79 9.24 -1.40 9.68
C GLY A 79 8.09 -0.63 10.34
N TYR A 80 7.57 0.37 9.64
CA TYR A 80 6.50 1.23 10.16
C TYR A 80 5.09 0.67 9.92
N LEU A 81 4.91 -0.20 8.93
CA LEU A 81 3.63 -0.77 8.55
C LEU A 81 3.48 -2.16 9.19
N THR A 82 2.62 -2.27 10.20
CA THR A 82 2.39 -3.56 10.86
C THR A 82 1.52 -4.44 9.95
N VAL A 83 2.01 -5.65 9.71
CA VAL A 83 1.32 -6.69 8.93
C VAL A 83 1.11 -7.89 9.85
N GLN A 84 -0.13 -8.35 9.95
CA GLN A 84 -0.47 -9.53 10.73
C GLN A 84 -1.77 -10.15 10.24
N GLU A 85 -1.98 -11.42 10.56
CA GLU A 85 -3.31 -12.03 10.53
C GLU A 85 -4.27 -11.35 11.52
N ALA A 86 -5.56 -11.45 11.23
CA ALA A 86 -6.60 -11.02 12.15
C ALA A 86 -6.52 -11.82 13.47
N PRO A 87 -6.57 -11.19 14.65
CA PRO A 87 -6.53 -11.90 15.94
C PRO A 87 -7.68 -12.88 16.16
N TRP A 88 -8.81 -12.64 15.50
CA TRP A 88 -9.98 -13.50 15.54
C TRP A 88 -10.33 -13.96 14.13
N ARG A 89 -10.69 -15.24 13.98
CA ARG A 89 -11.05 -15.88 12.71
C ARG A 89 -12.26 -16.78 12.91
N THR A 90 -13.10 -16.84 11.89
CA THR A 90 -14.18 -17.84 11.82
C THR A 90 -13.60 -19.20 11.42
N PRO A 91 -14.31 -20.32 11.71
CA PRO A 91 -13.94 -21.64 11.19
C PRO A 91 -13.83 -21.70 9.66
N LEU A 92 -14.60 -20.85 8.95
CA LEU A 92 -14.59 -20.76 7.49
C LEU A 92 -13.20 -20.43 6.92
N VAL A 93 -12.36 -19.69 7.66
CA VAL A 93 -11.01 -19.35 7.21
C VAL A 93 -10.15 -20.60 7.06
N LEU A 94 -10.26 -21.54 7.99
CA LEU A 94 -9.50 -22.79 7.95
C LEU A 94 -10.08 -23.74 6.91
N ALA A 95 -11.41 -23.88 6.88
CA ALA A 95 -12.11 -24.71 5.89
C ALA A 95 -11.78 -24.28 4.44
N PHE A 96 -11.62 -22.97 4.18
CA PHE A 96 -11.24 -22.48 2.85
C PHE A 96 -9.80 -22.86 2.46
N VAL A 97 -8.88 -22.88 3.43
CA VAL A 97 -7.50 -23.31 3.18
C VAL A 97 -7.44 -24.82 2.97
N GLU A 98 -8.17 -25.59 3.78
CA GLU A 98 -8.28 -27.05 3.67
C GLU A 98 -8.87 -27.48 2.31
N ALA A 99 -9.96 -26.83 1.87
CA ALA A 99 -10.54 -27.07 0.55
C ALA A 99 -9.54 -26.80 -0.59
N GLY A 100 -8.67 -25.77 -0.45
CA GLY A 100 -7.58 -25.54 -1.38
C GLY A 100 -6.60 -26.70 -1.45
N GLN A 101 -6.30 -27.32 -0.30
CA GLN A 101 -5.43 -28.49 -0.22
C GLN A 101 -6.06 -29.73 -0.83
N GLU A 102 -7.37 -29.94 -0.64
CA GLU A 102 -8.12 -31.03 -1.30
C GLU A 102 -8.10 -30.92 -2.83
N LEU A 103 -8.05 -29.68 -3.36
CA LEU A 103 -7.87 -29.41 -4.79
C LEU A 103 -6.42 -29.57 -5.27
N GLY A 104 -5.49 -29.95 -4.40
CA GLY A 104 -4.08 -30.15 -4.70
C GLY A 104 -3.21 -28.90 -4.62
N TYR A 105 -3.71 -27.78 -4.09
CA TYR A 105 -2.91 -26.58 -3.85
C TYR A 105 -2.21 -26.62 -2.49
N GLU A 106 -1.04 -25.99 -2.41
CA GLU A 106 -0.34 -25.89 -1.13
C GLU A 106 -0.83 -24.74 -0.27
N ASN A 107 -0.86 -24.96 1.05
CA ASN A 107 -0.95 -23.89 2.04
C ASN A 107 0.43 -23.23 2.20
N ARG A 108 0.63 -22.03 1.64
CA ARG A 108 1.95 -21.37 1.58
C ARG A 108 1.86 -19.85 1.56
N ASP A 109 2.98 -19.21 1.88
CA ASP A 109 3.13 -17.76 1.85
C ASP A 109 2.95 -17.17 0.43
N ILE A 110 1.83 -16.48 0.20
CA ILE A 110 1.52 -15.82 -1.08
C ILE A 110 2.41 -14.59 -1.36
N ASN A 111 3.20 -14.14 -0.38
CA ASN A 111 4.19 -13.08 -0.52
C ASN A 111 5.63 -13.64 -0.55
N GLY A 112 5.77 -14.97 -0.58
CA GLY A 112 7.03 -15.70 -0.56
C GLY A 112 7.56 -16.02 -1.96
N GLU A 113 8.27 -17.15 -2.08
CA GLU A 113 8.90 -17.57 -3.33
C GLU A 113 7.92 -17.90 -4.45
N LYS A 114 6.84 -18.61 -4.08
CA LYS A 114 5.80 -19.05 -5.00
C LYS A 114 4.46 -18.56 -4.49
N GLN A 115 3.80 -17.71 -5.27
CA GLN A 115 2.52 -17.12 -4.86
C GLN A 115 1.32 -18.06 -5.03
N THR A 116 1.40 -19.02 -5.95
CA THR A 116 0.30 -19.97 -6.19
C THR A 116 0.10 -20.86 -4.98
N GLY A 117 -1.06 -20.76 -4.35
CA GLY A 117 -1.44 -21.52 -3.18
C GLY A 117 -2.56 -20.84 -2.39
N PHE A 118 -2.87 -21.40 -1.24
CA PHE A 118 -3.82 -20.83 -0.28
C PHE A 118 -3.07 -20.41 0.98
N MET A 119 -3.58 -19.42 1.71
CA MET A 119 -3.12 -19.11 3.06
C MET A 119 -4.20 -18.35 3.82
N VAL A 120 -4.05 -18.30 5.14
CA VAL A 120 -4.76 -17.31 5.95
C VAL A 120 -4.23 -15.92 5.56
N ALA A 121 -5.10 -15.10 4.99
CA ALA A 121 -4.71 -13.79 4.48
C ALA A 121 -4.17 -12.87 5.60
N GLN A 122 -3.06 -12.20 5.31
CA GLN A 122 -2.52 -11.16 6.16
C GLN A 122 -3.20 -9.81 5.88
N GLY A 123 -3.27 -8.97 6.90
CA GLY A 123 -3.78 -7.61 6.80
C GLY A 123 -2.81 -6.57 7.33
N THR A 124 -2.96 -5.33 6.85
CA THR A 124 -2.37 -4.12 7.44
C THR A 124 -3.08 -3.80 8.76
N ILE A 125 -2.77 -4.58 9.78
CA ILE A 125 -3.42 -4.59 11.09
C ILE A 125 -2.37 -4.33 12.16
N ARG A 126 -2.71 -3.55 13.18
CA ARG A 126 -1.90 -3.32 14.38
C ARG A 126 -2.80 -3.46 15.58
N ARG A 127 -2.59 -4.52 16.38
CA ARG A 127 -3.37 -4.82 17.60
C ARG A 127 -4.88 -4.88 17.30
N GLY A 128 -5.25 -5.65 16.28
CA GLY A 128 -6.66 -5.84 15.87
C GLY A 128 -7.32 -4.64 15.18
N SER A 129 -6.61 -3.52 15.00
CA SER A 129 -7.12 -2.34 14.31
C SER A 129 -6.37 -2.06 13.01
N ARG A 130 -7.04 -1.44 12.04
CA ARG A 130 -6.41 -0.95 10.79
C ARG A 130 -5.11 -0.17 11.06
N CYS A 131 -4.09 -0.50 10.28
CA CYS A 131 -2.81 0.21 10.19
C CYS A 131 -2.73 0.95 8.84
N SER A 132 -3.40 2.10 8.73
CA SER A 132 -3.33 2.95 7.54
C SER A 132 -1.94 3.55 7.35
N THR A 133 -1.63 4.05 6.16
CA THR A 133 -0.33 4.71 5.89
C THR A 133 -0.11 5.94 6.78
N ALA A 134 -1.16 6.69 7.13
CA ALA A 134 -1.04 7.78 8.11
C ALA A 134 -0.72 7.27 9.52
N LYS A 135 -1.28 6.13 9.93
CA LYS A 135 -1.00 5.52 11.25
C LYS A 135 0.41 4.92 11.30
N ALA A 136 0.83 4.29 10.21
CA ALA A 136 2.13 3.66 10.05
C ALA A 136 3.25 4.69 9.96
N PHE A 137 3.18 5.61 8.99
CA PHE A 137 4.30 6.45 8.60
C PHE A 137 4.23 7.88 9.13
N LEU A 138 3.05 8.51 9.19
CA LEU A 138 2.94 9.92 9.59
C LEU A 138 2.83 10.10 11.11
N ARG A 139 1.99 9.31 11.78
CA ARG A 139 1.70 9.45 13.22
C ARG A 139 2.95 9.35 14.10
N PRO A 140 3.91 8.42 13.86
CA PRO A 140 5.12 8.34 14.68
C PRO A 140 6.01 9.57 14.57
N VAL A 141 6.05 10.21 13.39
CA VAL A 141 6.99 11.31 13.08
C VAL A 141 6.33 12.69 13.09
N ARG A 142 5.04 12.80 13.42
CA ARG A 142 4.24 14.04 13.37
C ARG A 142 4.79 15.23 14.18
N LYS A 143 5.68 14.98 15.15
CA LYS A 143 6.30 16.02 16.01
C LYS A 143 7.60 16.59 15.43
N ARG A 144 8.08 16.05 14.30
CA ARG A 144 9.30 16.53 13.65
C ARG A 144 9.08 17.96 13.13
N LYS A 145 9.93 18.90 13.55
CA LYS A 145 9.82 20.33 13.18
C LYS A 145 9.97 20.58 11.68
N ASN A 146 10.65 19.69 10.96
CA ASN A 146 10.85 19.76 9.51
C ASN A 146 9.73 19.06 8.70
N LEU A 147 8.65 18.59 9.34
CA LEU A 147 7.50 18.00 8.68
C LEU A 147 6.26 18.88 8.89
N HIS A 148 5.72 19.41 7.80
CA HIS A 148 4.51 20.22 7.80
C HIS A 148 3.39 19.47 7.07
N ILE A 149 2.21 19.37 7.70
CA ILE A 149 1.04 18.69 7.13
C ILE A 149 -0.11 19.70 7.03
N ALA A 150 -0.49 20.06 5.81
CA ALA A 150 -1.65 20.91 5.55
C ALA A 150 -2.88 20.04 5.21
N MET A 151 -3.86 20.00 6.10
CA MET A 151 -5.15 19.36 5.82
C MET A 151 -6.09 20.30 5.06
N ARG A 152 -7.04 19.70 4.32
CA ARG A 152 -8.04 20.43 3.51
C ARG A 152 -7.39 21.37 2.47
N ALA A 153 -6.20 21.00 2.00
CA ALA A 153 -5.44 21.71 0.97
C ALA A 153 -5.47 20.88 -0.32
N HIS A 154 -6.30 21.27 -1.29
CA HIS A 154 -6.39 20.58 -2.58
C HIS A 154 -5.49 21.26 -3.60
N VAL A 155 -4.43 20.59 -4.03
CA VAL A 155 -3.55 21.09 -5.10
C VAL A 155 -4.33 21.16 -6.40
N THR A 156 -4.31 22.32 -7.05
CA THR A 156 -5.03 22.58 -8.30
C THR A 156 -4.10 22.81 -9.49
N LYS A 157 -2.82 23.14 -9.25
CA LYS A 157 -1.85 23.39 -10.33
C LYS A 157 -0.42 23.14 -9.85
N ILE A 158 0.39 22.52 -10.70
CA ILE A 158 1.86 22.46 -10.55
C ILE A 158 2.46 23.68 -11.25
N LEU A 159 3.40 24.34 -10.58
CA LEU A 159 4.13 25.47 -11.14
C LEU A 159 5.42 24.97 -11.80
N VAL A 160 5.50 25.14 -13.12
CA VAL A 160 6.60 24.64 -13.95
C VAL A 160 7.27 25.80 -14.66
N ASN A 161 8.60 25.87 -14.61
CA ASN A 161 9.36 26.86 -15.34
C ASN A 161 9.29 26.53 -16.85
N PRO A 162 8.86 27.47 -17.72
CA PRO A 162 8.61 27.18 -19.13
C PRO A 162 9.87 26.85 -19.94
N ALA A 163 11.03 27.38 -19.53
CA ALA A 163 12.31 27.16 -20.21
C ALA A 163 12.98 25.86 -19.74
N THR A 164 13.13 25.68 -18.42
CA THR A 164 13.84 24.52 -17.87
C THR A 164 12.98 23.28 -17.70
N LYS A 165 11.64 23.43 -17.82
CA LYS A 165 10.63 22.40 -17.52
C LYS A 165 10.70 21.84 -16.09
N LYS A 166 11.39 22.51 -15.17
CA LYS A 166 11.48 22.13 -13.76
C LYS A 166 10.24 22.60 -12.99
N ALA A 167 9.66 21.69 -12.21
CA ALA A 167 8.66 22.06 -11.22
C ALA A 167 9.34 22.80 -10.05
N TYR A 168 8.67 23.84 -9.55
CA TYR A 168 9.23 24.71 -8.50
C TYR A 168 8.22 25.06 -7.40
N GLY A 169 7.01 24.48 -7.46
CA GLY A 169 5.98 24.73 -6.47
C GLY A 169 4.60 24.26 -6.92
N VAL A 170 3.60 24.49 -6.07
CA VAL A 170 2.21 24.17 -6.34
C VAL A 170 1.28 25.28 -5.89
N GLN A 171 0.15 25.40 -6.58
CA GLN A 171 -1.01 26.14 -6.12
C GLN A 171 -2.04 25.19 -5.56
N PHE A 172 -2.64 25.56 -4.43
CA PHE A 172 -3.68 24.77 -3.79
C PHE A 172 -4.78 25.66 -3.21
N ILE A 173 -5.97 25.10 -3.04
CA ILE A 173 -7.09 25.76 -2.37
C ILE A 173 -7.21 25.20 -0.96
N ARG A 174 -7.24 26.09 0.04
CA ARG A 174 -7.48 25.75 1.44
C ARG A 174 -8.49 26.73 2.05
N HIS A 175 -9.58 26.19 2.58
CA HIS A 175 -10.69 26.98 3.12
C HIS A 175 -11.22 28.04 2.13
N GLY A 176 -11.32 27.68 0.84
CA GLY A 176 -11.77 28.57 -0.24
C GLY A 176 -10.70 29.54 -0.76
N ILE A 177 -9.55 29.65 -0.10
CA ILE A 177 -8.48 30.59 -0.45
C ILE A 177 -7.43 29.87 -1.30
N LYS A 178 -7.09 30.46 -2.45
CA LYS A 178 -5.96 30.00 -3.28
C LYS A 178 -4.64 30.43 -2.66
N GLN A 179 -3.74 29.48 -2.47
CA GLN A 179 -2.42 29.67 -1.88
C GLN A 179 -1.34 29.04 -2.77
N THR A 180 -0.12 29.54 -2.66
CA THR A 180 1.04 29.04 -3.40
C THR A 180 2.13 28.66 -2.41
N VAL A 181 2.77 27.51 -2.62
CA VAL A 181 3.99 27.12 -1.91
C VAL A 181 5.06 26.70 -2.90
N LEU A 182 6.30 27.13 -2.65
CA LEU A 182 7.46 26.86 -3.50
C LEU A 182 8.29 25.71 -2.93
N ALA A 183 8.91 24.94 -3.82
CA ALA A 183 9.80 23.83 -3.48
C ALA A 183 11.23 24.15 -3.95
N ARG A 184 12.22 23.95 -3.08
CA ARG A 184 13.64 24.10 -3.44
C ARG A 184 14.21 22.84 -4.09
N ARG A 185 13.65 21.69 -3.77
CA ARG A 185 14.04 20.34 -4.22
C ARG A 185 12.81 19.44 -4.24
N GLU A 186 12.91 18.38 -5.05
CA GLU A 186 11.98 17.25 -5.12
C GLU A 186 12.75 15.95 -4.89
#